data_AF-A0A3B8SW89-F1
#
_entry.id   AF-A0A3B8SW89-F1
#
_cell.length_a   1.000
_cell.length_b   1.000
_cell.length_c   1.000
_cell.angle_alpha   90.00
_cell.angle_beta   90.00
_cell.angle_gamma   90.00
#
_symmetry.space_group_name_H-M   'P 1'
#
loop_
_entity.id
_entity.type
_entity.pdbx_description
1 polymer ?
#
loop_
_entity_poly.entity_id
_entity_poly.type
_entity_poly.pdbx_seq_one_letter_code
_entity_poly.pdbx_strand_id
1 'polypeptide(L)' 'EEIIEAMKLTWQRLKIVMEPSCAVPLAVILKNQDVFRGRRIGVIVTGGNVDLDRLPWMK' A
#
# COMPACT_ATOMS: atom_id res chain seq x y z
N GLU A 1 -3.49 10.86 -1.56
CA GLU A 1 -3.98 10.23 -0.31
C GLU A 1 -3.98 8.70 -0.42
N GLU A 2 -4.22 8.18 -1.61
CA GLU A 2 -4.35 6.76 -1.96
C GLU A 2 -3.12 5.91 -1.59
N ILE A 3 -1.90 6.46 -1.69
CA ILE A 3 -0.67 5.78 -1.25
C ILE A 3 -0.72 5.49 0.25
N ILE A 4 -1.15 6.48 1.05
CA ILE A 4 -1.26 6.36 2.50
C ILE A 4 -2.33 5.33 2.87
N GLU A 5 -3.46 5.32 2.16
CA GLU A 5 -4.53 4.35 2.35
C GLU A 5 -4.09 2.91 2.01
N ALA A 6 -3.39 2.73 0.89
CA ALA A 6 -2.86 1.42 0.48
C ALA A 6 -1.83 0.89 1.49
N MET A 7 -0.95 1.78 2.00
CA MET A 7 0.01 1.46 3.05
C MET A 7 -0.72 1.05 4.33
N LYS A 8 -1.69 1.84 4.82
CA LYS A 8 -2.50 1.49 6.00
C LYS A 8 -3.23 0.16 5.84
N LEU A 9 -3.86 -0.06 4.68
CA LEU A 9 -4.60 -1.29 4.40
C LEU A 9 -3.69 -2.52 4.51
N THR A 10 -2.49 -2.42 3.95
CA THR A 10 -1.48 -3.49 4.01
C THR A 10 -1.10 -3.80 5.45
N TRP A 11 -0.82 -2.78 6.26
CA TRP A 11 -0.50 -2.98 7.68
C TRP A 11 -1.68 -3.58 8.46
N GLN A 12 -2.90 -3.11 8.20
CA GLN A 12 -4.10 -3.54 8.92
C GLN A 12 -4.52 -4.96 8.55
N ARG A 13 -4.42 -5.36 7.27
CA ARG A 13 -4.95 -6.63 6.77
C ARG A 13 -3.88 -7.71 6.62
N LEU A 14 -2.69 -7.33 6.16
CA LEU A 14 -1.59 -8.27 5.92
C LEU A 14 -0.60 -8.32 7.09
N LYS A 15 -0.64 -7.33 8.00
CA LYS A 15 0.31 -7.20 9.13
C LYS A 15 1.77 -7.05 8.69
N ILE A 16 1.97 -6.58 7.46
CA ILE A 16 3.29 -6.33 6.88
C ILE A 16 3.59 -4.83 6.99
N VAL A 17 4.76 -4.51 7.55
CA VAL A 17 5.30 -3.15 7.53
C VAL A 17 5.87 -2.88 6.14
N MET A 18 5.37 -1.81 5.51
CA MET A 18 5.81 -1.34 4.20
C MET A 18 6.01 0.17 4.22
N GLU A 19 6.91 0.67 3.37
CA GLU A 19 7.15 2.10 3.17
C GLU A 19 6.23 2.70 2.09
N PRO A 20 6.01 4.04 2.04
CA PRO A 20 5.10 4.67 1.09
C PRO A 20 5.45 4.42 -0.39
N SER A 21 6.74 4.46 -0.74
CA SER A 21 7.26 4.18 -2.09
C SER A 21 6.82 2.81 -2.61
N CYS A 22 6.72 1.82 -1.73
CA CYS A 22 6.31 0.46 -2.07
C CYS A 22 4.78 0.31 -2.25
N ALA A 23 3.98 1.22 -1.69
CA ALA A 23 2.51 1.11 -1.72
C ALA A 23 1.89 1.60 -3.04
N VAL A 24 2.67 2.24 -3.91
CA VAL A 24 2.19 2.85 -5.16
C VAL A 24 1.46 1.86 -6.08
N PRO A 25 1.99 0.65 -6.40
CA PRO A 25 1.29 -0.28 -7.28
C PRO A 25 -0.06 -0.72 -6.71
N LEU A 26 -0.12 -0.99 -5.40
CA LEU A 26 -1.36 -1.36 -4.73
C LEU A 26 -2.37 -0.20 -4.75
N ALA A 27 -1.93 1.04 -4.50
CA ALA A 27 -2.79 2.21 -4.56
C ALA A 27 -3.42 2.39 -5.96
N VAL A 28 -2.64 2.19 -7.03
CA VAL A 28 -3.13 2.26 -8.41
C VAL A 28 -4.16 1.17 -8.69
N ILE A 29 -3.92 -0.06 -8.25
CA ILE A 29 -4.85 -1.18 -8.45
C ILE A 29 -6.17 -0.90 -7.72
N LEU A 30 -6.12 -0.46 -6.47
CA LEU A 30 -7.29 -0.17 -5.66
C LEU A 30 -8.11 1.02 -6.19
N LYS A 31 -7.45 2.04 -6.77
CA LYS A 31 -8.13 3.19 -7.38
C LYS A 31 -8.79 2.85 -8.72
N ASN A 32 -8.28 1.87 -9.45
CA ASN A 32 -8.71 1.54 -10.82
C ASN A 32 -9.27 0.12 -10.92
N GLN A 33 -10.13 -0.28 -9.98
CA GLN A 33 -10.58 -1.68 -9.83
C GLN A 33 -11.19 -2.24 -11.11
N ASP A 34 -11.93 -1.44 -11.89
CA ASP A 34 -12.57 -1.91 -13.12
C ASP A 34 -11.56 -2.33 -14.20
N VAL A 35 -10.37 -1.72 -14.23
CA VAL A 35 -9.29 -2.10 -15.16
C VAL A 35 -8.72 -3.49 -14.82
N PHE A 36 -8.72 -3.81 -13.53
CA PHE A 36 -8.03 -4.96 -12.94
C PHE A 36 -8.97 -6.12 -12.56
N ARG A 37 -10.29 -5.90 -12.65
CA ARG A 37 -11.33 -6.85 -12.27
C ARG A 37 -11.17 -8.18 -13.01
N GLY A 38 -11.29 -9.29 -12.27
CA GLY A 38 -11.18 -10.65 -12.81
C GLY A 38 -9.75 -11.08 -13.20
N ARG A 39 -8.73 -10.23 -12.99
CA ARG A 39 -7.33 -10.57 -13.25
C ARG A 39 -6.64 -11.05 -11.98
N ARG A 40 -5.64 -11.92 -12.13
CA ARG A 40 -4.70 -12.27 -11.05
C ARG A 40 -3.50 -11.34 -11.15
N ILE A 41 -3.20 -10.62 -10.08
CA ILE A 41 -2.18 -9.57 -10.07
C ILE A 41 -1.18 -9.87 -8.96
N GLY A 42 0.10 -9.93 -9.33
CA GLY A 42 1.19 -9.98 -8.36
C GLY A 42 1.65 -8.56 -8.02
N VAL A 43 1.84 -8.29 -6.74
CA VAL A 43 2.44 -7.04 -6.24
C VAL A 43 3.67 -7.43 -5.42
N ILE A 44 4.81 -6.83 -5.73
CA ILE A 44 6.06 -7.07 -5.02
C ILE A 44 6.18 -6.02 -3.91
N VAL A 45 6.33 -6.48 -2.67
CA VAL A 45 6.67 -5.61 -1.54
C VAL A 45 8.19 -5.49 -1.49
N THR A 46 8.73 -4.35 -1.96
CA THR A 46 10.18 -4.15 -2.12
C THR A 46 10.87 -3.70 -0.84
N GLY A 47 10.16 -3.05 0.08
CA GLY A 47 10.76 -2.46 1.27
C GLY A 47 9.75 -2.07 2.36
N GLY A 48 10.27 -1.91 3.56
CA GLY A 48 9.52 -1.52 4.76
C GLY A 48 10.34 -0.63 5.68
N ASN A 49 11.27 0.16 5.12
CA ASN A 49 12.13 1.04 5.91
C ASN A 49 11.38 2.32 6.21
N VAL A 50 10.75 2.36 7.38
CA VAL A 50 9.89 3.46 7.80
C VAL A 50 10.13 3.80 9.26
N ASP A 51 10.12 5.09 9.55
CA ASP A 51 10.13 5.63 10.91
C ASP A 51 8.72 5.48 11.52
N LEU A 52 8.60 4.66 12.56
CA LEU A 52 7.35 4.39 13.25
C LEU A 52 6.81 5.60 14.00
N ASP A 53 7.67 6.57 14.34
CA ASP A 53 7.28 7.82 15.01
C ASP A 53 6.85 8.91 14.02
N ARG A 54 6.99 8.66 12.71
CA ARG A 54 6.69 9.63 11.63
C ARG A 54 5.86 9.03 10.48
N LEU A 55 4.90 8.19 10.84
CA LEU A 55 3.98 7.61 9.86
C LEU A 55 3.10 8.69 9.22
N PRO A 56 2.81 8.61 7.91
CA PRO A 56 2.14 9.68 7.16
C PRO A 56 0.67 9.91 7.53
N TRP A 57 0.16 9.15 8.52
CA TRP A 57 -1.18 9.28 9.06
C TRP A 57 -1.25 9.71 10.52
N MET A 58 -0.09 9.86 11.16
CA MET A 58 0.02 10.48 12.46
C MET A 58 0.15 11.98 12.18
N LYS A 59 -0.95 12.70 12.34
CA LYS A 59 -0.97 14.15 12.46
C LYS A 59 -1.09 14.50 13.94
#